data_AF-A0A6P4JUN4-F1
#
_entry.id   AF-A0A6P4JUN4-F1
#
_cell.length_a   1.000
_cell.length_b   1.000
_cell.length_c   1.000
_cell.angle_alpha   90.00
_cell.angle_beta   90.00
_cell.angle_gamma   90.00
#
_symmetry.space_group_name_H-M   'P 1'
#
loop_
_entity.id
_entity.type
_entity.pdbx_description
1 polymer ?
#
loop_
_entity_poly.entity_id
_entity_poly.type
_entity_poly.pdbx_seq_one_letter_code
_entity_poly.pdbx_strand_id
1 'polypeptide(L)'
;MEEDGENRKDHVLERLNKRNKDRQNYLDVKLEQRSKETVQNEGVDYFAQSFTQQAFDIEQRLNELNSGDAPPAPSDLTQRFTAITMQIQELQRYLTASTMFLSDFKIKSCQNILNTLTASNDEARQRLMPKKKFGFSGKKTVAIKQKPQVTKDKVDSNITKTPEKPSSNFSWTLENRKNEHIVLKSSQVNGQDITISNVNHCLVELQGHPGSVQVSHATHCTLLCGPISRSFFAENLDQCTLSIACQQLRLHSSQSIRIYLHVTCRAIIEDCQAIEIGEYNYDYPELEADYLLSGLNKSQNNYTDVADFNWLSPDVPSPNWSLLKDHPDPNWNALRRDFVSNNNNNEHKQQQGVINTVKDPASII
;
A
#
# COMPACT_ATOMS: atom_id res chain seq x y z
N MET A 1 12.47 -15.62 68.24
CA MET A 1 12.40 -14.26 67.64
C MET A 1 13.23 -14.14 66.36
N GLU A 2 14.29 -14.93 66.19
CA GLU A 2 15.07 -14.99 64.94
C GLU A 2 14.37 -15.82 63.83
N GLU A 3 13.71 -16.95 64.15
CA GLU A 3 12.95 -17.78 63.18
C GLU A 3 11.84 -17.02 62.44
N ASP A 4 11.14 -16.09 63.11
CA ASP A 4 10.08 -15.28 62.48
C ASP A 4 10.62 -14.25 61.48
N GLY A 5 11.87 -13.81 61.67
CA GLY A 5 12.55 -12.87 60.77
C GLY A 5 13.06 -13.55 59.51
N GLU A 6 13.49 -14.80 59.63
CA GLU A 6 13.99 -15.63 58.53
C GLU A 6 12.85 -16.07 57.61
N ASN A 7 11.74 -16.57 58.18
CA ASN A 7 10.51 -16.89 57.43
C ASN A 7 9.94 -15.70 56.64
N ARG A 8 10.04 -14.47 57.16
CA ARG A 8 9.62 -13.26 56.43
C ARG A 8 10.53 -12.95 55.24
N LYS A 9 11.85 -13.14 55.38
CA LYS A 9 12.81 -12.90 54.30
C LYS A 9 12.62 -13.92 53.19
N ASP A 10 12.40 -15.18 53.54
CA ASP A 10 12.15 -16.26 52.58
C ASP A 10 10.86 -16.02 51.81
N HIS A 11 9.79 -15.59 52.49
CA HIS A 11 8.53 -15.27 51.80
C HIS A 11 8.65 -14.07 50.84
N VAL A 12 9.44 -13.06 51.20
CA VAL A 12 9.72 -11.91 50.32
C VAL A 12 10.57 -12.33 49.11
N LEU A 13 11.58 -13.17 49.32
CA LEU A 13 12.45 -13.69 48.26
C LEU A 13 11.66 -14.58 47.28
N GLU A 14 10.76 -15.41 47.79
CA GLU A 14 9.88 -16.25 46.99
C GLU A 14 8.91 -15.41 46.14
N ARG A 15 8.31 -14.36 46.72
CA ARG A 15 7.48 -13.41 45.97
C ARG A 15 8.26 -12.68 44.87
N LEU A 16 9.50 -12.29 45.15
CA LEU A 16 10.36 -11.62 44.18
C LEU A 16 10.75 -12.57 43.02
N ASN A 17 11.13 -13.80 43.35
CA ASN A 17 11.46 -14.83 42.35
C ASN A 17 10.25 -15.18 41.49
N LYS A 18 9.06 -15.28 42.09
CA LYS A 18 7.81 -15.48 41.34
C LYS A 18 7.55 -14.33 40.37
N ARG A 19 7.66 -13.08 40.83
CA ARG A 19 7.47 -11.90 39.98
C ARG A 19 8.49 -11.81 38.84
N ASN A 20 9.75 -12.19 39.10
CA ASN A 20 10.79 -12.25 38.09
C ASN A 20 10.52 -13.34 37.05
N LYS A 21 10.07 -14.52 37.48
CA LYS A 21 9.68 -15.63 36.61
C LYS A 21 8.46 -15.27 35.75
N ASP A 22 7.45 -14.63 36.34
CA ASP A 22 6.26 -14.16 35.62
C ASP A 22 6.65 -13.10 34.58
N ARG A 23 7.56 -12.18 34.91
CA ARG A 23 8.10 -11.20 33.97
C ARG A 23 8.87 -11.87 32.82
N GLN A 24 9.70 -12.87 33.12
CA GLN A 24 10.45 -13.59 32.10
C GLN A 24 9.52 -14.35 31.16
N ASN A 25 8.54 -15.08 31.70
CA ASN A 25 7.54 -15.78 30.89
C ASN A 25 6.74 -14.81 30.00
N TYR A 26 6.37 -13.63 30.51
CA TYR A 26 5.69 -12.62 29.70
C TYR A 26 6.56 -12.14 28.54
N LEU A 27 7.85 -11.88 28.77
CA LEU A 27 8.79 -11.49 27.74
C LEU A 27 8.98 -12.60 26.70
N ASP A 28 9.13 -13.85 27.13
CA ASP A 28 9.30 -15.00 26.24
C ASP A 28 8.07 -15.22 25.35
N VAL A 29 6.85 -15.15 25.92
CA VAL A 29 5.59 -15.22 25.17
C VAL A 29 5.48 -14.07 24.16
N LYS A 30 5.84 -12.84 24.58
CA LYS A 30 5.82 -11.67 23.70
C LYS A 30 6.84 -11.79 22.56
N LEU A 31 8.01 -12.34 22.83
CA LEU A 31 9.05 -12.63 21.83
C LEU A 31 8.60 -13.73 20.85
N GLU A 32 7.99 -14.80 21.34
CA GLU A 32 7.46 -15.87 20.49
C GLU A 32 6.34 -15.37 19.58
N GLN A 33 5.43 -14.54 20.11
CA GLN A 33 4.38 -13.90 19.33
C GLN A 33 4.96 -12.96 18.27
N ARG A 34 5.96 -12.14 18.64
CA ARG A 34 6.70 -11.27 17.71
C ARG A 34 7.37 -12.09 16.60
N SER A 35 7.95 -13.23 16.94
CA SER A 35 8.59 -14.14 15.97
C SER A 35 7.59 -14.72 14.99
N LYS A 36 6.43 -15.21 15.46
CA LYS A 36 5.35 -15.75 14.61
C LYS A 36 4.81 -14.71 13.62
N GLU A 37 4.58 -13.48 14.08
CA GLU A 37 4.15 -12.37 13.23
C GLU A 37 5.21 -11.99 12.19
N THR A 38 6.48 -12.02 12.57
CA THR A 38 7.60 -11.71 11.68
C THR A 38 7.70 -12.74 10.55
N VAL A 39 7.61 -14.03 10.88
CA VAL A 39 7.61 -15.12 9.89
C VAL A 39 6.40 -15.05 8.94
N GLN A 40 5.22 -14.66 9.45
CA GLN A 40 4.06 -14.43 8.58
C GLN A 40 4.28 -13.28 7.61
N ASN A 41 4.85 -12.16 8.07
CA ASN A 41 5.11 -10.99 7.23
C ASN A 41 6.20 -11.26 6.19
N GLU A 42 7.28 -11.97 6.55
CA GLU A 42 8.31 -12.42 5.61
C GLU A 42 7.71 -13.30 4.50
N GLY A 43 6.77 -14.20 4.83
CA GLY A 43 6.08 -15.02 3.86
C GLY A 43 5.22 -14.22 2.88
N VAL A 44 4.60 -13.13 3.35
CA VAL A 44 3.81 -12.20 2.51
C VAL A 44 4.71 -11.39 1.57
N ASP A 45 5.86 -10.91 2.06
CA ASP A 45 6.80 -10.13 1.27
C ASP A 45 7.49 -10.99 0.21
N TYR A 46 7.96 -12.19 0.59
CA TYR A 46 8.52 -13.16 -0.33
C TYR A 46 7.52 -13.58 -1.43
N PHE A 47 6.26 -13.78 -1.04
CA PHE A 47 5.19 -14.03 -1.99
C PHE A 47 5.02 -12.87 -2.97
N ALA A 48 4.95 -11.63 -2.47
CA ALA A 48 4.76 -10.45 -3.31
C ALA A 48 5.91 -10.27 -4.32
N GLN A 49 7.15 -10.48 -3.88
CA GLN A 49 8.33 -10.42 -4.74
C GLN A 49 8.30 -11.52 -5.80
N SER A 50 8.07 -12.77 -5.39
CA SER A 50 8.06 -13.93 -6.28
C SER A 50 6.92 -13.85 -7.31
N PHE A 51 5.73 -13.45 -6.87
CA PHE A 51 4.55 -13.31 -7.73
C PHE A 51 4.77 -12.20 -8.77
N THR A 52 5.23 -11.03 -8.32
CA THR A 52 5.49 -9.89 -9.22
C THR A 52 6.57 -10.22 -10.25
N GLN A 53 7.65 -10.88 -9.85
CA GLN A 53 8.71 -11.29 -10.78
C GLN A 53 8.19 -12.27 -11.83
N GLN A 54 7.44 -13.31 -11.43
CA GLN A 54 6.88 -14.28 -12.38
C GLN A 54 5.86 -13.64 -13.33
N ALA A 55 5.03 -12.71 -12.82
CA ALA A 55 4.09 -11.96 -13.66
C ALA A 55 4.83 -11.09 -14.70
N PHE A 56 5.89 -10.40 -14.28
CA PHE A 56 6.76 -9.61 -15.16
C PHE A 56 7.43 -10.46 -16.24
N ASP A 57 7.99 -11.61 -15.87
CA ASP A 57 8.65 -12.52 -16.83
C ASP A 57 7.67 -13.04 -17.90
N ILE A 58 6.41 -13.28 -17.52
CA ILE A 58 5.34 -13.68 -18.46
C ILE A 58 4.99 -12.51 -19.39
N GLU A 59 4.84 -11.31 -18.84
CA GLU A 59 4.54 -10.11 -19.62
C GLU A 59 5.66 -9.77 -20.62
N GLN A 60 6.92 -9.89 -20.21
CA GLN A 60 8.07 -9.69 -21.09
C GLN A 60 8.05 -10.67 -22.27
N ARG A 61 7.76 -11.96 -22.03
CA ARG A 61 7.66 -12.98 -23.09
C ARG A 61 6.51 -12.69 -24.05
N LEU A 62 5.38 -12.18 -23.55
CA LEU A 62 4.27 -11.73 -24.39
C LEU A 62 4.66 -10.53 -25.26
N ASN A 63 5.41 -9.57 -24.70
CA ASN A 63 5.88 -8.40 -25.43
C ASN A 63 6.91 -8.76 -26.51
N GLU A 64 7.83 -9.68 -26.23
CA GLU A 64 8.79 -10.22 -27.22
C GLU A 64 8.08 -10.89 -28.40
N LEU A 65 6.96 -11.58 -28.16
CA LEU A 65 6.13 -12.15 -29.23
C LEU A 65 5.45 -11.07 -30.09
N ASN A 66 5.14 -9.91 -29.51
CA ASN A 66 4.46 -8.81 -30.20
C ASN A 66 5.41 -7.89 -31.00
N SER A 67 6.71 -7.89 -30.70
CA SER A 67 7.70 -6.96 -31.26
C SER A 67 8.66 -7.55 -32.30
N GLY A 68 8.50 -8.82 -32.67
CA GLY A 68 9.33 -9.49 -33.68
C GLY A 68 8.99 -9.08 -35.13
N ASP A 69 9.97 -8.53 -35.86
CA ASP A 69 9.88 -8.12 -37.29
C ASP A 69 9.78 -9.28 -38.30
N ALA A 70 9.88 -10.54 -37.86
CA ALA A 70 9.71 -11.72 -38.69
C ALA A 70 8.84 -12.77 -37.98
N PRO A 71 7.75 -13.26 -38.59
CA PRO A 71 6.91 -14.29 -37.98
C PRO A 71 7.74 -15.57 -37.80
N PRO A 72 7.93 -16.06 -36.55
CA PRO A 72 8.56 -17.35 -36.29
C PRO A 72 7.78 -18.46 -36.99
N ALA A 73 8.43 -19.61 -37.24
CA ALA A 73 7.75 -20.77 -37.78
C ALA A 73 6.50 -21.11 -36.93
N PRO A 74 5.36 -21.52 -37.52
CA PRO A 74 4.12 -21.77 -36.78
C PRO A 74 4.24 -22.79 -35.63
N SER A 75 5.18 -23.73 -35.75
CA SER A 75 5.53 -24.69 -34.70
C SER A 75 6.19 -24.03 -33.48
N ASP A 76 7.05 -23.03 -33.70
CA ASP A 76 7.74 -22.28 -32.63
C ASP A 76 6.74 -21.39 -31.87
N LEU A 77 5.83 -20.71 -32.58
CA LEU A 77 4.76 -19.93 -31.95
C LEU A 77 3.85 -20.80 -31.08
N THR A 78 3.47 -21.99 -31.56
CA THR A 78 2.64 -22.93 -30.79
C THR A 78 3.33 -23.31 -29.48
N GLN A 79 4.63 -23.63 -29.54
CA GLN A 79 5.41 -24.01 -28.37
C GLN A 79 5.54 -22.85 -27.38
N ARG A 80 5.78 -21.62 -27.86
CA ARG A 80 5.88 -20.41 -27.02
C ARG A 80 4.57 -20.09 -26.30
N PHE A 81 3.44 -20.13 -27.00
CA PHE A 81 2.13 -19.90 -26.38
C PHE A 81 1.75 -20.98 -25.36
N THR A 82 2.09 -22.26 -25.64
CA THR A 82 1.91 -23.34 -24.67
C THR A 82 2.76 -23.11 -23.42
N ALA A 83 4.03 -22.69 -23.57
CA ALA A 83 4.90 -22.38 -22.44
C ALA A 83 4.35 -21.24 -21.57
N ILE A 84 3.91 -20.14 -22.19
CA ILE A 84 3.30 -19.00 -21.47
C ILE A 84 2.03 -19.44 -20.73
N THR A 85 1.20 -20.26 -21.36
CA THR A 85 -0.03 -20.80 -20.73
C THR A 85 0.31 -21.64 -19.50
N MET A 86 1.36 -22.47 -19.57
CA MET A 86 1.82 -23.24 -18.41
C MET A 86 2.35 -22.36 -17.29
N GLN A 87 3.08 -21.28 -17.60
CA GLN A 87 3.58 -20.34 -16.60
C GLN A 87 2.44 -19.60 -15.89
N ILE A 88 1.41 -19.17 -16.62
CA ILE A 88 0.21 -18.55 -16.03
C ILE A 88 -0.50 -19.53 -15.08
N GLN A 89 -0.63 -20.81 -15.47
CA GLN A 89 -1.23 -21.84 -14.62
C GLN A 89 -0.39 -22.12 -13.35
N GLU A 90 0.93 -22.10 -13.47
CA GLU A 90 1.83 -22.25 -12.33
C GLU A 90 1.71 -21.06 -11.36
N LEU A 91 1.66 -19.84 -11.87
CA LEU A 91 1.46 -18.62 -11.08
C LEU A 91 0.08 -18.62 -10.38
N GLN A 92 -0.97 -19.11 -11.04
CA GLN A 92 -2.30 -19.32 -10.44
C GLN A 92 -2.26 -20.35 -9.29
N ARG A 93 -1.53 -21.45 -9.48
CA ARG A 93 -1.33 -22.47 -8.42
C ARG A 93 -0.57 -21.88 -7.24
N TYR A 94 0.45 -21.07 -7.51
CA TYR A 94 1.25 -20.38 -6.49
C TYR A 94 0.40 -19.43 -5.64
N LEU A 95 -0.46 -18.62 -6.28
CA LEU A 95 -1.44 -17.79 -5.57
C LEU A 95 -2.38 -18.62 -4.70
N THR A 96 -2.94 -19.71 -5.25
CA THR A 96 -3.90 -20.57 -4.54
C THR A 96 -3.27 -21.18 -3.28
N ALA A 97 -2.04 -21.70 -3.39
CA ALA A 97 -1.31 -22.25 -2.25
C ALA A 97 -0.95 -21.20 -1.19
N SER A 98 -0.93 -19.93 -1.58
CA SER A 98 -0.52 -18.81 -0.73
C SER A 98 -1.70 -18.07 -0.08
N THR A 99 -2.95 -18.38 -0.46
CA THR A 99 -4.15 -17.69 0.03
C THR A 99 -4.28 -17.65 1.55
N MET A 100 -3.77 -18.66 2.26
CA MET A 100 -3.89 -18.77 3.72
C MET A 100 -3.21 -17.64 4.50
N PHE A 101 -2.26 -16.93 3.89
CA PHE A 101 -1.52 -15.84 4.53
C PHE A 101 -1.67 -14.50 3.78
N LEU A 102 -2.55 -14.41 2.78
CA LEU A 102 -2.78 -13.20 2.00
C LEU A 102 -4.11 -12.54 2.39
N SER A 103 -4.12 -11.21 2.41
CA SER A 103 -5.36 -10.44 2.55
C SER A 103 -6.26 -10.61 1.31
N ASP A 104 -7.58 -10.49 1.48
CA ASP A 104 -8.56 -10.51 0.38
C ASP A 104 -8.25 -9.50 -0.73
N PHE A 105 -7.72 -8.32 -0.36
CA PHE A 105 -7.30 -7.30 -1.32
C PHE A 105 -6.15 -7.80 -2.20
N LYS A 106 -5.08 -8.32 -1.60
CA LYS A 106 -3.94 -8.92 -2.32
C LYS A 106 -4.39 -10.10 -3.19
N ILE A 107 -5.28 -10.95 -2.69
CA ILE A 107 -5.83 -12.08 -3.46
C ILE A 107 -6.55 -11.56 -4.71
N LYS A 108 -7.46 -10.59 -4.58
CA LYS A 108 -8.18 -10.00 -5.71
C LYS A 108 -7.24 -9.30 -6.69
N SER A 109 -6.25 -8.57 -6.19
CA SER A 109 -5.23 -7.90 -7.03
C SER A 109 -4.44 -8.92 -7.87
N CYS A 110 -3.94 -9.99 -7.24
CA CYS A 110 -3.22 -11.06 -7.94
C CYS A 110 -4.10 -11.81 -8.95
N GLN A 111 -5.37 -12.06 -8.60
CA GLN A 111 -6.35 -12.65 -9.53
C GLN A 111 -6.59 -11.76 -10.75
N ASN A 112 -6.69 -10.43 -10.56
CA ASN A 112 -6.83 -9.50 -11.67
C ASN A 112 -5.61 -9.52 -12.60
N ILE A 113 -4.40 -9.58 -12.06
CA ILE A 113 -3.17 -9.72 -12.85
C ILE A 113 -3.22 -11.01 -13.69
N LEU A 114 -3.56 -12.14 -13.08
CA LEU A 114 -3.67 -13.43 -13.77
C LEU A 114 -4.72 -13.42 -14.89
N ASN A 115 -5.86 -12.79 -14.65
CA ASN A 115 -6.91 -12.62 -15.66
C ASN A 115 -6.41 -11.78 -16.84
N THR A 116 -5.70 -10.68 -16.58
CA THR A 116 -5.11 -9.81 -17.60
C THR A 116 -4.06 -10.56 -18.43
N LEU A 117 -3.14 -11.29 -17.79
CA LEU A 117 -2.13 -12.09 -18.49
C LEU A 117 -2.77 -13.18 -19.36
N THR A 118 -3.82 -13.84 -18.86
CA THR A 118 -4.58 -14.85 -19.61
C THR A 118 -5.24 -14.24 -20.85
N ALA A 119 -5.93 -13.11 -20.69
CA ALA A 119 -6.58 -12.40 -21.79
C ALA A 119 -5.57 -11.91 -22.84
N SER A 120 -4.45 -11.33 -22.41
CA SER A 120 -3.38 -10.87 -23.29
C SER A 120 -2.75 -12.02 -24.10
N ASN A 121 -2.49 -13.16 -23.45
CA ASN A 121 -1.98 -14.36 -24.11
C ASN A 121 -2.96 -14.89 -25.17
N ASP A 122 -4.27 -14.93 -24.86
CA ASP A 122 -5.28 -15.38 -25.80
C ASP A 122 -5.46 -14.42 -26.99
N GLU A 123 -5.41 -13.11 -26.75
CA GLU A 123 -5.45 -12.09 -27.80
C GLU A 123 -4.24 -12.20 -28.74
N ALA A 124 -3.03 -12.25 -28.18
CA ALA A 124 -1.79 -12.42 -28.93
C ALA A 124 -1.82 -13.73 -29.75
N ARG A 125 -2.33 -14.82 -29.18
CA ARG A 125 -2.48 -16.11 -29.87
C ARG A 125 -3.46 -16.03 -31.02
N GLN A 126 -4.60 -15.36 -30.88
CA GLN A 126 -5.57 -15.19 -31.97
C GLN A 126 -5.00 -14.32 -33.11
N ARG A 127 -4.24 -13.28 -32.75
CA ARG A 127 -3.60 -12.36 -33.69
C ARG A 127 -2.48 -13.03 -34.50
N LEU A 128 -1.58 -13.77 -33.83
CA LEU A 128 -0.41 -14.39 -34.45
C LEU A 128 -0.69 -15.77 -35.03
N MET A 129 -1.75 -16.45 -34.56
CA MET A 129 -2.20 -17.76 -35.09
C MET A 129 -3.69 -17.73 -35.45
N PRO A 130 -4.11 -16.90 -36.43
CA PRO A 130 -5.50 -16.87 -36.87
C PRO A 130 -5.87 -18.23 -37.46
N LYS A 131 -6.84 -18.91 -36.85
CA LYS A 131 -7.36 -20.17 -37.38
C LYS A 131 -7.86 -19.92 -38.80
N LYS A 132 -7.34 -20.67 -39.79
CA LYS A 132 -7.91 -20.67 -41.14
C LYS A 132 -9.38 -21.04 -41.04
N LYS A 133 -10.29 -20.09 -41.28
CA LYS A 133 -11.69 -20.43 -41.56
C LYS A 133 -11.64 -21.28 -42.82
N PHE A 134 -12.00 -22.55 -42.68
CA PHE A 134 -12.22 -23.45 -43.81
C PHE A 134 -13.27 -22.81 -44.73
N GLY A 135 -12.79 -22.10 -45.76
CA GLY A 135 -13.62 -21.63 -46.86
C GLY A 135 -13.87 -22.81 -47.79
N PHE A 136 -14.93 -23.57 -47.51
CA PHE A 136 -15.47 -24.49 -48.51
C PHE A 136 -16.11 -23.66 -49.63
N SER A 137 -15.35 -23.41 -50.69
CA SER A 137 -15.89 -23.03 -51.99
C SER A 137 -16.47 -24.28 -52.66
N GLY A 138 -17.79 -24.35 -52.74
CA GLY A 138 -18.54 -25.37 -53.47
C GLY A 138 -19.79 -24.74 -54.09
N LYS A 139 -19.85 -24.74 -55.43
CA LYS A 139 -20.88 -24.13 -56.28
C LYS A 139 -22.32 -24.65 -56.02
N LYS A 140 -23.27 -23.76 -56.31
CA LYS A 140 -24.76 -23.87 -56.30
C LYS A 140 -25.34 -25.21 -56.78
N THR A 141 -26.44 -25.64 -56.13
CA THR A 141 -27.71 -26.07 -56.76
C THR A 141 -28.87 -26.17 -55.76
N VAL A 142 -29.92 -25.37 -56.04
CA VAL A 142 -31.39 -25.58 -56.00
C VAL A 142 -32.08 -26.32 -54.82
N ALA A 143 -33.15 -25.67 -54.36
CA ALA A 143 -34.12 -26.00 -53.31
C ALA A 143 -34.84 -27.36 -53.42
N ILE A 144 -35.34 -27.86 -52.28
CA ILE A 144 -36.77 -28.16 -52.00
C ILE A 144 -36.98 -28.39 -50.48
N LYS A 145 -38.19 -28.02 -50.04
CA LYS A 145 -38.77 -27.92 -48.68
C LYS A 145 -38.83 -29.24 -47.88
N GLN A 146 -38.81 -29.14 -46.54
CA GLN A 146 -39.93 -29.52 -45.64
C GLN A 146 -39.67 -29.15 -44.16
N LYS A 147 -40.74 -28.74 -43.46
CA LYS A 147 -40.92 -28.54 -42.00
C LYS A 147 -41.98 -29.58 -41.55
N PRO A 148 -42.09 -30.04 -40.27
CA PRO A 148 -42.51 -29.23 -39.08
C PRO A 148 -41.71 -29.51 -37.76
N GLN A 149 -41.49 -28.52 -36.87
CA GLN A 149 -42.20 -28.19 -35.58
C GLN A 149 -41.96 -29.26 -34.47
N VAL A 150 -41.67 -29.04 -33.16
CA VAL A 150 -42.03 -28.09 -32.06
C VAL A 150 -40.94 -28.30 -30.96
N THR A 151 -40.42 -27.37 -30.14
CA THR A 151 -41.06 -26.60 -29.05
C THR A 151 -40.23 -25.37 -28.67
N LYS A 152 -40.93 -24.31 -28.26
CA LYS A 152 -40.41 -23.08 -27.67
C LYS A 152 -40.44 -23.24 -26.15
N ASP A 153 -39.42 -22.72 -25.48
CA ASP A 153 -39.64 -21.96 -24.26
C ASP A 153 -38.88 -20.63 -24.34
N LYS A 154 -39.62 -19.56 -24.10
CA LYS A 154 -39.12 -18.20 -23.93
C LYS A 154 -38.93 -17.98 -22.43
N VAL A 155 -37.76 -17.49 -22.02
CA VAL A 155 -37.70 -16.50 -20.94
C VAL A 155 -36.79 -15.38 -21.43
N ASP A 156 -37.42 -14.22 -21.56
CA ASP A 156 -36.85 -12.94 -21.91
C ASP A 156 -36.30 -12.31 -20.63
N SER A 157 -35.08 -11.78 -20.67
CA SER A 157 -34.54 -10.89 -19.62
C SER A 157 -33.44 -10.04 -20.25
N ASN A 158 -33.85 -8.89 -20.76
CA ASN A 158 -33.01 -7.75 -21.11
C ASN A 158 -31.84 -7.59 -20.13
N ILE A 159 -30.61 -7.83 -20.59
CA ILE A 159 -29.41 -7.35 -19.92
C ILE A 159 -29.23 -5.89 -20.34
N THR A 160 -29.67 -5.02 -19.43
CA THR A 160 -29.36 -3.60 -19.41
C THR A 160 -27.85 -3.41 -19.53
N LYS A 161 -27.42 -2.72 -20.59
CA LYS A 161 -26.05 -2.22 -20.77
C LYS A 161 -25.67 -1.37 -19.55
N THR A 162 -24.92 -1.94 -18.63
CA THR A 162 -24.15 -1.19 -17.65
C THR A 162 -22.82 -0.81 -18.32
N PRO A 163 -22.36 0.46 -18.22
CA PRO A 163 -21.10 0.84 -18.84
C PRO A 163 -19.95 0.11 -18.14
N GLU A 164 -19.20 -0.65 -18.93
CA GLU A 164 -17.92 -1.25 -18.55
C GLU A 164 -16.99 -0.14 -18.05
N LYS A 165 -16.63 -0.18 -16.76
CA LYS A 165 -15.50 0.61 -16.27
C LYS A 165 -14.22 -0.01 -16.83
N PRO A 166 -13.31 0.79 -17.42
CA PRO A 166 -12.08 0.27 -18.02
C PRO A 166 -11.15 -0.32 -16.94
N SER A 167 -10.41 -1.34 -17.33
CA SER A 167 -9.21 -1.91 -16.70
C SER A 167 -8.56 -1.00 -15.65
N SER A 168 -8.56 -1.43 -14.38
CA SER A 168 -7.94 -0.69 -13.28
C SER A 168 -6.42 -0.78 -13.38
N ASN A 169 -5.82 0.11 -14.17
CA ASN A 169 -4.46 0.53 -13.93
C ASN A 169 -4.40 1.08 -12.50
N PHE A 170 -3.43 0.61 -11.71
CA PHE A 170 -3.17 1.19 -10.40
C PHE A 170 -2.94 2.70 -10.57
N SER A 171 -3.72 3.51 -9.87
CA SER A 171 -3.62 4.97 -9.90
C SER A 171 -3.26 5.45 -8.52
N TRP A 172 -2.22 6.28 -8.43
CA TRP A 172 -1.93 7.02 -7.22
C TRP A 172 -3.11 7.97 -6.90
N THR A 173 -3.46 8.07 -5.62
CA THR A 173 -4.48 9.03 -5.17
C THR A 173 -3.93 10.45 -5.24
N LEU A 174 -2.67 10.62 -4.85
CA LEU A 174 -1.89 11.85 -4.99
C LEU A 174 -0.52 11.48 -5.56
N GLU A 175 -0.13 12.09 -6.67
CA GLU A 175 1.21 11.92 -7.23
C GLU A 175 1.80 13.25 -7.71
N ASN A 176 3.13 13.34 -7.68
CA ASN A 176 3.91 14.40 -8.33
C ASN A 176 3.50 15.81 -7.90
N ARG A 177 3.32 16.02 -6.58
CA ARG A 177 2.90 17.30 -6.00
C ARG A 177 4.07 18.02 -5.35
N LYS A 178 4.10 19.34 -5.45
CA LYS A 178 5.19 20.14 -4.88
C LYS A 178 4.74 21.49 -4.36
N ASN A 179 5.15 21.86 -3.15
CA ASN A 179 4.77 23.13 -2.51
C ASN A 179 3.25 23.30 -2.43
N GLU A 180 2.52 22.27 -2.01
CA GLU A 180 1.06 22.30 -2.01
C GLU A 180 0.48 21.93 -0.64
N HIS A 181 -0.58 22.64 -0.27
CA HIS A 181 -1.45 22.26 0.85
C HIS A 181 -2.66 21.52 0.29
N ILE A 182 -2.76 20.24 0.61
CA ILE A 182 -3.78 19.32 0.06
C ILE A 182 -4.62 18.80 1.22
N VAL A 183 -5.94 18.95 1.12
CA VAL A 183 -6.89 18.43 2.11
C VAL A 183 -7.86 17.49 1.42
N LEU A 184 -7.79 16.20 1.76
CA LEU A 184 -8.80 15.21 1.35
C LEU A 184 -9.82 15.08 2.48
N LYS A 185 -11.10 15.30 2.12
CA LYS A 185 -12.22 15.24 3.06
C LYS A 185 -12.84 13.83 3.12
N SER A 186 -13.75 13.62 4.05
CA SER A 186 -14.41 12.34 4.31
C SER A 186 -14.97 11.66 3.06
N SER A 187 -15.54 12.42 2.11
CA SER A 187 -16.05 11.89 0.84
C SER A 187 -14.98 11.24 -0.06
N GLN A 188 -13.72 11.60 0.12
CA GLN A 188 -12.58 11.09 -0.65
C GLN A 188 -11.79 10.03 0.13
N VAL A 189 -11.84 10.08 1.47
CA VAL A 189 -10.97 9.29 2.35
C VAL A 189 -11.68 8.07 2.92
N ASN A 190 -12.96 8.18 3.29
CA ASN A 190 -13.63 7.18 4.13
C ASN A 190 -13.71 5.80 3.46
N GLY A 191 -13.11 4.81 4.13
CA GLY A 191 -13.05 3.41 3.68
C GLY A 191 -12.18 3.17 2.44
N GLN A 192 -11.50 4.19 1.91
CA GLN A 192 -10.66 4.07 0.72
C GLN A 192 -9.21 3.74 1.09
N ASP A 193 -8.51 3.06 0.19
CA ASP A 193 -7.06 2.94 0.25
C ASP A 193 -6.43 4.16 -0.42
N ILE A 194 -5.67 4.92 0.35
CA ILE A 194 -5.05 6.18 -0.09
C ILE A 194 -3.59 5.93 -0.43
N THR A 195 -3.20 6.28 -1.64
CA THR A 195 -1.85 6.09 -2.16
C THR A 195 -1.24 7.44 -2.52
N ILE A 196 -0.09 7.77 -1.95
CA ILE A 196 0.62 9.05 -2.14
C ILE A 196 2.02 8.77 -2.66
N SER A 197 2.43 9.38 -3.76
CA SER A 197 3.75 9.19 -4.34
C SER A 197 4.40 10.49 -4.81
N ASN A 198 5.73 10.57 -4.73
CA ASN A 198 6.54 11.66 -5.30
C ASN A 198 6.04 13.05 -4.87
N VAL A 199 5.94 13.28 -3.55
CA VAL A 199 5.51 14.56 -2.99
C VAL A 199 6.66 15.30 -2.33
N ASN A 200 6.79 16.60 -2.59
CA ASN A 200 7.91 17.40 -2.09
C ASN A 200 7.44 18.72 -1.48
N HIS A 201 7.83 19.00 -0.25
CA HIS A 201 7.44 20.23 0.45
C HIS A 201 5.92 20.43 0.49
N CYS A 202 5.15 19.38 0.79
CA CYS A 202 3.69 19.43 0.84
C CYS A 202 3.16 19.32 2.27
N LEU A 203 2.05 19.99 2.54
CA LEU A 203 1.21 19.73 3.70
C LEU A 203 0.00 18.92 3.21
N VAL A 204 -0.12 17.67 3.64
CA VAL A 204 -1.22 16.78 3.23
C VAL A 204 -2.05 16.44 4.45
N GLU A 205 -3.35 16.66 4.37
CA GLU A 205 -4.32 16.37 5.43
C GLU A 205 -5.38 15.39 4.92
N LEU A 206 -5.50 14.25 5.58
CA LEU A 206 -6.52 13.23 5.32
C LEU A 206 -7.54 13.27 6.47
N GLN A 207 -8.65 13.96 6.25
CA GLN A 207 -9.72 14.11 7.24
C GLN A 207 -10.82 13.10 6.97
N GLY A 208 -10.79 12.00 7.71
CA GLY A 208 -11.66 10.84 7.52
C GLY A 208 -11.06 9.57 8.11
N HIS A 209 -11.68 8.44 7.81
CA HIS A 209 -11.21 7.11 8.20
C HIS A 209 -10.75 6.27 6.99
N PRO A 210 -9.52 6.41 6.49
CA PRO A 210 -9.05 5.61 5.36
C PRO A 210 -8.94 4.13 5.75
N GLY A 211 -9.12 3.24 4.77
CA GLY A 211 -8.91 1.81 4.93
C GLY A 211 -7.44 1.48 5.20
N SER A 212 -6.56 1.96 4.33
CA SER A 212 -5.12 1.97 4.52
C SER A 212 -4.48 3.16 3.81
N VAL A 213 -3.27 3.53 4.23
CA VAL A 213 -2.51 4.62 3.62
C VAL A 213 -1.14 4.10 3.24
N GLN A 214 -0.75 4.32 1.99
CA GLN A 214 0.56 4.01 1.46
C GLN A 214 1.23 5.28 0.94
N VAL A 215 2.45 5.54 1.40
CA VAL A 215 3.26 6.69 0.96
C VAL A 215 4.59 6.20 0.40
N SER A 216 4.98 6.69 -0.77
CA SER A 216 6.26 6.38 -1.40
C SER A 216 6.94 7.67 -1.85
N HIS A 217 8.22 7.86 -1.56
CA HIS A 217 9.00 9.01 -2.03
C HIS A 217 8.40 10.36 -1.61
N ALA A 218 8.56 10.72 -0.33
CA ALA A 218 8.14 12.01 0.20
C ALA A 218 9.31 12.75 0.86
N THR A 219 9.46 14.04 0.58
CA THR A 219 10.60 14.83 1.09
C THR A 219 10.14 16.19 1.60
N HIS A 220 10.54 16.59 2.81
CA HIS A 220 10.12 17.85 3.45
C HIS A 220 8.60 18.00 3.61
N CYS A 221 7.87 16.89 3.78
CA CYS A 221 6.42 16.88 3.83
C CYS A 221 5.89 16.76 5.26
N THR A 222 4.72 17.35 5.49
CA THR A 222 3.92 17.11 6.70
C THR A 222 2.64 16.37 6.30
N LEU A 223 2.41 15.18 6.87
CA LEU A 223 1.22 14.37 6.63
C LEU A 223 0.42 14.23 7.92
N LEU A 224 -0.80 14.77 7.93
CA LEU A 224 -1.74 14.67 9.04
C LEU A 224 -2.90 13.76 8.60
N CYS A 225 -3.14 12.69 9.34
CA CYS A 225 -4.15 11.71 8.95
C CYS A 225 -5.05 11.37 10.14
N GLY A 226 -6.35 11.33 9.88
CA GLY A 226 -7.32 10.72 10.78
C GLY A 226 -7.09 9.21 10.98
N PRO A 227 -7.97 8.55 11.77
CA PRO A 227 -7.82 7.15 12.15
C PRO A 227 -7.90 6.18 10.95
N ILE A 228 -6.79 5.49 10.69
CA ILE A 228 -6.62 4.53 9.60
C ILE A 228 -7.07 3.16 10.08
N SER A 229 -8.10 2.60 9.45
CA SER A 229 -8.70 1.32 9.88
C SER A 229 -7.73 0.15 9.95
N ARG A 230 -6.72 0.11 9.07
CA ARG A 230 -5.73 -0.98 9.03
C ARG A 230 -4.31 -0.45 9.18
N SER A 231 -3.64 -0.18 8.07
CA SER A 231 -2.19 -0.01 8.03
C SER A 231 -1.79 1.33 7.45
N PHE A 232 -0.74 1.91 8.02
CA PHE A 232 0.06 2.94 7.39
C PHE A 232 1.38 2.30 6.94
N PHE A 233 1.65 2.31 5.64
CA PHE A 233 2.91 1.88 5.06
C PHE A 233 3.60 3.07 4.40
N ALA A 234 4.89 3.25 4.67
CA ALA A 234 5.67 4.29 4.02
C ALA A 234 7.08 3.84 3.69
N GLU A 235 7.58 4.26 2.54
CA GLU A 235 8.94 4.00 2.08
C GLU A 235 9.57 5.26 1.47
N ASN A 236 10.89 5.39 1.58
CA ASN A 236 11.65 6.49 0.97
C ASN A 236 11.17 7.88 1.42
N LEU A 237 10.95 8.06 2.73
CA LEU A 237 10.65 9.36 3.33
C LEU A 237 11.95 10.04 3.80
N ASP A 238 12.03 11.34 3.58
CA ASP A 238 13.17 12.16 4.01
C ASP A 238 12.68 13.48 4.62
N GLN A 239 13.12 13.78 5.84
CA GLN A 239 12.78 15.03 6.54
C GLN A 239 11.27 15.29 6.62
N CYS A 240 10.47 14.28 6.94
CA CYS A 240 9.01 14.38 7.01
C CYS A 240 8.50 14.41 8.46
N THR A 241 7.33 15.03 8.65
CA THR A 241 6.57 14.96 9.90
C THR A 241 5.23 14.27 9.65
N LEU A 242 4.93 13.24 10.41
CA LEU A 242 3.71 12.44 10.30
C LEU A 242 2.91 12.57 11.59
N SER A 243 1.60 12.77 11.52
CA SER A 243 0.68 12.55 12.64
C SER A 243 -0.40 11.58 12.20
N ILE A 244 -0.32 10.34 12.69
CA ILE A 244 -1.11 9.21 12.20
C ILE A 244 -1.62 8.33 13.34
N ALA A 245 -2.84 7.83 13.18
CA ALA A 245 -3.43 6.80 14.02
C ALA A 245 -3.76 5.57 13.16
N CYS A 246 -3.25 4.38 13.49
CA CYS A 246 -3.45 3.16 12.70
C CYS A 246 -3.43 1.90 13.56
N GLN A 247 -3.76 0.73 12.98
CA GLN A 247 -3.49 -0.54 13.66
C GLN A 247 -2.02 -0.93 13.55
N GLN A 248 -1.44 -0.76 12.37
CA GLN A 248 -0.08 -1.20 12.05
C GLN A 248 0.66 -0.09 11.31
N LEU A 249 1.87 0.22 11.77
CA LEU A 249 2.81 1.09 11.08
C LEU A 249 3.97 0.24 10.55
N ARG A 250 4.29 0.38 9.27
CA ARG A 250 5.56 -0.11 8.69
C ARG A 250 6.24 1.01 7.91
N LEU A 251 7.45 1.37 8.35
CA LEU A 251 8.28 2.39 7.71
C LEU A 251 9.56 1.74 7.18
N HIS A 252 9.91 2.01 5.93
CA HIS A 252 11.07 1.42 5.25
C HIS A 252 11.97 2.51 4.63
N SER A 253 13.28 2.31 4.59
CA SER A 253 14.23 3.17 3.85
C SER A 253 14.02 4.67 4.06
N SER A 254 13.82 5.11 5.31
CA SER A 254 13.40 6.48 5.62
C SER A 254 14.30 7.13 6.67
N GLN A 255 14.53 8.43 6.56
CA GLN A 255 15.47 9.13 7.43
C GLN A 255 14.95 10.48 7.93
N SER A 256 15.34 10.85 9.15
CA SER A 256 14.98 12.13 9.79
C SER A 256 13.46 12.35 9.84
N ILE A 257 12.73 11.36 10.38
CA ILE A 257 11.27 11.37 10.40
C ILE A 257 10.76 11.60 11.81
N ARG A 258 9.84 12.54 11.97
CA ARG A 258 9.09 12.73 13.20
C ARG A 258 7.70 12.16 13.07
N ILE A 259 7.28 11.28 13.99
CA ILE A 259 6.00 10.58 13.93
C ILE A 259 5.24 10.78 15.24
N TYR A 260 4.11 11.49 15.19
CA TYR A 260 3.10 11.54 16.23
C TYR A 260 2.13 10.38 16.02
N LEU A 261 2.29 9.32 16.82
CA LEU A 261 1.75 8.00 16.53
C LEU A 261 0.71 7.55 17.56
N HIS A 262 -0.38 7.00 17.06
CA HIS A 262 -1.25 6.11 17.79
C HIS A 262 -1.29 4.78 17.05
N VAL A 263 -0.83 3.70 17.68
CA VAL A 263 -0.75 2.38 17.05
C VAL A 263 -1.34 1.32 17.96
N THR A 264 -2.38 0.62 17.51
CA THR A 264 -3.04 -0.38 18.37
C THR A 264 -2.29 -1.70 18.40
N CYS A 265 -1.70 -2.13 17.28
CA CYS A 265 -0.97 -3.39 17.20
C CYS A 265 0.53 -3.15 17.33
N ARG A 266 1.20 -2.77 16.23
CA ARG A 266 2.66 -2.74 16.14
C ARG A 266 3.17 -1.67 15.19
N ALA A 267 4.27 -1.03 15.57
CA ALA A 267 5.09 -0.20 14.70
C ALA A 267 6.40 -0.92 14.37
N ILE A 268 6.74 -0.98 13.08
CA ILE A 268 7.97 -1.58 12.57
C ILE A 268 8.70 -0.54 11.74
N ILE A 269 10.00 -0.42 11.97
CA ILE A 269 10.92 0.33 11.10
C ILE A 269 11.96 -0.64 10.52
N GLU A 270 12.40 -0.39 9.29
CA GLU A 270 13.39 -1.19 8.57
C GLU A 270 14.22 -0.24 7.69
N ASP A 271 15.55 -0.38 7.68
CA ASP A 271 16.47 0.53 6.97
C ASP A 271 16.20 2.03 7.24
N CYS A 272 15.83 2.36 8.49
CA CYS A 272 15.51 3.71 8.91
C CYS A 272 16.58 4.34 9.78
N GLN A 273 16.68 5.67 9.80
CA GLN A 273 17.61 6.41 10.66
C GLN A 273 16.97 7.70 11.20
N ALA A 274 17.37 8.10 12.42
CA ALA A 274 16.90 9.34 13.05
C ALA A 274 15.36 9.47 13.09
N ILE A 275 14.69 8.42 13.56
CA ILE A 275 13.24 8.41 13.75
C ILE A 275 12.91 8.92 15.16
N GLU A 276 12.02 9.91 15.25
CA GLU A 276 11.56 10.47 16.52
C GLU A 276 10.06 10.20 16.67
N ILE A 277 9.64 9.61 17.79
CA ILE A 277 8.24 9.21 17.99
C ILE A 277 7.62 9.92 19.19
N GLY A 278 6.46 10.54 18.97
CA GLY A 278 5.62 11.17 19.99
C GLY A 278 4.20 10.62 19.94
N GLU A 279 3.35 11.08 20.85
CA GLU A 279 1.94 10.68 20.87
C GLU A 279 1.14 11.38 19.76
N TYR A 280 0.19 10.68 19.15
CA TYR A 280 -0.72 11.25 18.14
C TYR A 280 -1.45 12.49 18.68
N ASN A 281 -1.41 13.58 17.91
CA ASN A 281 -1.90 14.89 18.35
C ASN A 281 -2.60 15.67 17.22
N TYR A 282 -3.06 15.01 16.16
CA TYR A 282 -3.86 15.66 15.13
C TYR A 282 -5.33 15.68 15.54
N ASP A 283 -5.93 16.88 15.44
CA ASP A 283 -7.32 17.14 15.82
C ASP A 283 -8.07 17.86 14.71
N TYR A 284 -9.32 17.46 14.49
CA TYR A 284 -10.26 18.05 13.54
C TYR A 284 -11.71 17.69 13.94
N PRO A 285 -12.73 18.45 13.49
CA PRO A 285 -14.08 18.36 14.06
C PRO A 285 -14.72 16.97 14.06
N GLU A 286 -14.46 16.15 13.05
CA GLU A 286 -15.05 14.82 12.88
C GLU A 286 -14.23 13.66 13.48
N LEU A 287 -13.08 13.94 14.13
CA LEU A 287 -12.11 12.94 14.58
C LEU A 287 -12.71 11.82 15.44
N GLU A 288 -13.57 12.14 16.41
CA GLU A 288 -14.18 11.13 17.28
C GLU A 288 -15.11 10.18 16.52
N ALA A 289 -15.85 10.70 15.54
CA ALA A 289 -16.70 9.88 14.69
C ALA A 289 -15.86 8.97 13.79
N ASP A 290 -14.75 9.47 13.25
CA ASP A 290 -13.84 8.69 12.44
C ASP A 290 -13.12 7.60 13.25
N TYR A 291 -12.78 7.84 14.53
CA TYR A 291 -12.26 6.80 15.43
C TYR A 291 -13.26 5.66 15.56
N LEU A 292 -14.54 5.98 15.80
CA LEU A 292 -15.60 4.97 15.91
C LEU A 292 -15.78 4.18 14.61
N LEU A 293 -15.83 4.87 13.47
CA LEU A 293 -16.04 4.25 12.15
C LEU A 293 -14.82 3.45 11.66
N SER A 294 -13.61 3.88 12.03
CA SER A 294 -12.38 3.17 11.65
C SER A 294 -12.24 1.82 12.35
N GLY A 295 -12.87 1.65 13.52
CA GLY A 295 -12.70 0.50 14.39
C GLY A 295 -11.42 0.52 15.23
N LEU A 296 -10.68 1.64 15.25
CA LEU A 296 -9.51 1.80 16.10
C LEU A 296 -9.91 1.93 17.57
N ASN A 297 -9.29 1.14 18.44
CA ASN A 297 -9.47 1.27 19.87
C ASN A 297 -8.56 2.39 20.42
N LYS A 298 -9.15 3.56 20.70
CA LYS A 298 -8.45 4.74 21.24
C LYS A 298 -7.80 4.52 22.63
N SER A 299 -8.24 3.49 23.37
CA SER A 299 -7.63 3.13 24.66
C SER A 299 -6.37 2.27 24.53
N GLN A 300 -6.06 1.77 23.34
CA GLN A 300 -4.94 0.88 23.07
C GLN A 300 -3.89 1.61 22.22
N ASN A 301 -2.81 2.05 22.85
CA ASN A 301 -1.75 2.78 22.16
C ASN A 301 -0.36 2.26 22.52
N ASN A 302 0.33 1.65 21.54
CA ASN A 302 1.65 1.04 21.67
C ASN A 302 2.76 1.89 21.03
N TYR A 303 2.57 3.20 20.87
CA TYR A 303 3.54 4.07 20.18
C TYR A 303 4.96 4.07 20.79
N THR A 304 5.10 3.64 22.04
CA THR A 304 6.38 3.54 22.75
C THR A 304 7.14 2.22 22.54
N ASP A 305 6.54 1.24 21.85
CA ASP A 305 7.13 -0.07 21.55
C ASP A 305 7.29 -0.26 20.04
N VAL A 306 8.38 0.30 19.50
CA VAL A 306 8.69 0.23 18.06
C VAL A 306 9.76 -0.82 17.81
N ALA A 307 9.45 -1.74 16.89
CA ALA A 307 10.38 -2.78 16.48
C ALA A 307 11.26 -2.29 15.33
N ASP A 308 12.57 -2.27 15.54
CA ASP A 308 13.54 -2.08 14.46
C ASP A 308 13.95 -3.44 13.92
N PHE A 309 13.58 -3.71 12.67
CA PHE A 309 13.77 -5.01 12.02
C PHE A 309 15.25 -5.36 11.82
N ASN A 310 16.09 -4.36 11.53
CA ASN A 310 17.51 -4.59 11.26
C ASN A 310 18.36 -4.56 12.54
N TRP A 311 17.76 -4.27 13.68
CA TRP A 311 18.45 -4.23 14.97
C TRP A 311 18.32 -5.56 15.73
N LEU A 312 19.33 -6.42 15.57
CA LEU A 312 19.36 -7.77 16.14
C LEU A 312 19.89 -7.85 17.57
N SER A 313 20.22 -6.72 18.21
CA SER A 313 20.78 -6.70 19.57
C SER A 313 19.67 -6.57 20.61
N PRO A 314 19.30 -7.64 21.36
CA PRO A 314 18.18 -7.58 22.29
C PRO A 314 18.49 -6.77 23.56
N ASP A 315 19.76 -6.65 23.93
CA ASP A 315 20.21 -6.02 25.19
C ASP A 315 20.43 -4.52 25.07
N VAL A 316 20.42 -3.98 23.84
CA VAL A 316 20.71 -2.56 23.56
C VAL A 316 19.53 -1.97 22.77
N PRO A 317 18.98 -0.81 23.18
CA PRO A 317 17.97 -0.13 22.38
C PRO A 317 18.50 0.20 20.98
N SER A 318 17.63 0.13 19.96
CA SER A 318 18.01 0.55 18.62
C SER A 318 18.45 2.03 18.62
N PRO A 319 19.54 2.38 17.92
CA PRO A 319 19.97 3.77 17.75
C PRO A 319 19.17 4.50 16.66
N ASN A 320 18.37 3.78 15.87
CA ASN A 320 17.68 4.32 14.69
C ASN A 320 16.41 5.08 15.04
N TRP A 321 15.88 4.89 16.25
CA TRP A 321 14.70 5.59 16.72
C TRP A 321 14.78 5.98 18.18
N SER A 322 14.02 7.01 18.56
CA SER A 322 13.89 7.45 19.94
C SER A 322 12.51 8.05 20.20
N LEU A 323 12.14 8.11 21.48
CA LEU A 323 10.97 8.88 21.90
C LEU A 323 11.29 10.36 21.96
N LEU A 324 10.38 11.19 21.45
CA LEU A 324 10.42 12.64 21.63
C LEU A 324 10.38 12.96 23.12
N LYS A 325 11.45 13.57 23.63
CA LYS A 325 11.54 14.13 24.98
C LYS A 325 11.66 15.63 24.85
N ASP A 326 10.92 16.36 25.68
CA ASP A 326 11.06 17.82 25.84
C ASP A 326 10.85 18.65 24.57
N HIS A 327 10.17 18.09 23.55
CA HIS A 327 9.77 18.83 22.36
C HIS A 327 8.31 19.30 22.51
N PRO A 328 8.02 20.61 22.38
CA PRO A 328 6.65 21.09 22.44
C PRO A 328 5.83 20.49 21.30
N ASP A 329 4.56 20.20 21.57
CA ASP A 329 3.65 19.75 20.53
C ASP A 329 3.54 20.81 19.41
N PRO A 330 3.52 20.37 18.15
CA PRO A 330 3.39 21.25 17.00
C PRO A 330 2.00 21.90 17.01
N ASN A 331 1.97 23.20 16.73
CA ASN A 331 0.72 23.89 16.48
C ASN A 331 0.32 23.72 15.02
N TRP A 332 -0.44 22.66 14.72
CA TRP A 332 -0.88 22.34 13.35
C TRP A 332 -1.63 23.50 12.68
N ASN A 333 -2.38 24.29 13.45
CA ASN A 333 -3.08 25.47 12.94
C ASN A 333 -2.11 26.59 12.54
N ALA A 334 -1.04 26.82 13.31
CA ALA A 334 0.01 27.76 12.95
C ALA A 334 0.76 27.28 11.71
N LEU A 335 1.17 26.02 11.69
CA LEU A 335 1.85 25.40 10.54
C LEU A 335 1.03 25.54 9.25
N ARG A 336 -0.29 25.30 9.31
CA ARG A 336 -1.19 25.51 8.16
C ARG A 336 -1.21 26.96 7.69
N ARG A 337 -1.34 27.93 8.60
CA ARG A 337 -1.34 29.37 8.25
C ARG A 337 -0.02 29.80 7.63
N ASP A 338 1.10 29.35 8.19
CA ASP A 338 2.43 29.72 7.74
C ASP A 338 2.71 29.13 6.36
N PHE A 339 2.32 27.86 6.14
CA PHE A 339 2.44 27.20 4.84
C PHE A 339 1.67 27.95 3.74
N VAL A 340 0.39 28.26 3.98
CA VAL A 340 -0.46 28.99 3.04
C VAL A 340 0.08 30.40 2.76
N SER A 341 0.53 31.11 3.80
CA SER A 341 1.08 32.47 3.66
C SER A 341 2.37 32.49 2.84
N ASN A 342 3.26 31.51 3.06
CA ASN A 342 4.50 31.38 2.32
C ASN A 342 4.26 31.02 0.84
N ASN A 343 3.25 30.20 0.56
CA ASN A 343 2.88 29.88 -0.82
C ASN A 343 2.35 31.11 -1.56
N ASN A 344 1.44 31.89 -0.95
CA ASN A 344 0.92 33.12 -1.54
C ASN A 344 2.04 34.13 -1.84
N ASN A 345 3.01 34.26 -0.93
CA ASN A 345 4.18 35.14 -1.12
C ASN A 345 5.09 34.66 -2.27
N ASN A 346 5.25 33.35 -2.45
CA ASN A 346 6.02 32.78 -3.54
C ASN A 346 5.32 32.95 -4.89
N GLU A 347 3.99 32.80 -4.95
CA GLU A 347 3.20 33.10 -6.15
C GLU A 347 3.29 34.58 -6.53
N HIS A 348 3.19 35.50 -5.55
CA HIS A 348 3.35 36.93 -5.79
C HIS A 348 4.76 37.31 -6.25
N LYS A 349 5.82 36.69 -5.69
CA LYS A 349 7.21 36.89 -6.15
C LYS A 349 7.44 36.34 -7.56
N GLN A 350 6.85 35.19 -7.91
CA GLN A 350 6.91 34.65 -9.27
C GLN A 350 6.18 35.59 -10.25
N GLN A 351 5.00 36.12 -9.90
CA GLN A 351 4.27 37.07 -10.73
C GLN A 351 5.01 38.42 -10.89
N GLN A 352 5.61 38.96 -9.83
CA GLN A 352 6.41 40.20 -9.92
C GLN A 352 7.75 40.02 -10.64
N GLY A 353 8.36 38.83 -10.55
CA GLY A 353 9.53 38.47 -11.36
C GLY A 353 9.22 38.44 -12.86
N VAL A 354 8.06 37.91 -13.25
CA VAL A 354 7.60 37.89 -14.64
C VAL A 354 7.26 39.29 -15.16
N ILE A 355 6.64 40.14 -14.34
CA ILE A 355 6.31 41.53 -14.71
C ILE A 355 7.59 42.37 -14.92
N ASN A 356 8.63 42.16 -14.11
CA ASN A 356 9.90 42.86 -14.25
C ASN A 356 10.76 42.40 -15.45
N THR A 357 10.47 41.24 -16.03
CA THR A 357 11.14 40.76 -17.27
C THR A 357 10.51 41.26 -18.58
N VAL A 358 9.40 42.01 -18.54
CA VAL A 358 8.67 42.44 -19.75
C VAL A 358 8.81 43.94 -20.07
N LYS A 359 9.65 44.70 -19.35
CA LYS A 359 9.96 46.10 -19.70
C LYS A 359 11.41 46.27 -20.14
N ASP A 360 11.67 46.04 -21.43
CA ASP A 360 12.29 47.01 -22.34
C ASP A 360 12.62 46.39 -23.71
N PRO A 361 11.88 46.75 -24.78
CA PRO A 361 12.40 46.70 -26.14
C PRO A 361 12.32 48.10 -26.75
N ALA A 362 13.22 49.00 -26.33
CA ALA A 362 13.43 50.27 -27.03
C ALA A 362 14.84 50.82 -26.77
N SER A 363 15.85 50.22 -27.41
CA SER A 363 17.13 50.87 -27.73
C SER A 363 17.82 50.11 -28.86
N ILE A 364 17.27 50.21 -30.06
CA ILE A 364 18.01 50.06 -31.31
C ILE A 364 17.67 51.29 -32.15
N ILE A 365 18.49 52.33 -32.06
CA ILE A 365 18.89 53.20 -33.18
C ILE A 365 20.34 53.58 -32.94
#